data_AF-A0A4Q3NHD1-F1
#
_entry.id   AF-A0A4Q3NHD1-F1
#
_cell.length_a   1.000
_cell.length_b   1.000
_cell.length_c   1.000
_cell.angle_alpha   90.00
_cell.angle_beta   90.00
_cell.angle_gamma   90.00
#
_symmetry.space_group_name_H-M   'P 1'
#
loop_
_entity.id
_entity.type
_entity.pdbx_description
1 polymer ?
#
loop_
_entity_poly.entity_id
_entity_poly.type
_entity_poly.pdbx_seq_one_letter_code
_entity_poly.pdbx_strand_id
1 'polypeptide(L)'
;MTRNDRDNPHGNLQENLSMYAATQPTESTRQHWNGVRTSGTGDYPAASMWKGTILQVTPQGYEESFAIGPDGYVWSYQTGQMAGSGAGRLLGTGLEADAFAVGRARDGQLVVLAAEDDTLRFVVEVGEGASRWSEPQEQPLPFRGTAVRIERVFAEPWGGELYFAILVRMVNAHGREMCFLWDATWNGRGLSFAKTPVDWARGNVFWLERMAEEGIAIN
;
A
#
# COMPACT_ATOMS: atom_id res chain seq x y z
N MET A 1 59.63 -52.81 -59.07
CA MET A 1 59.97 -53.92 -58.15
C MET A 1 59.85 -53.39 -56.74
N THR A 2 59.05 -54.07 -55.90
CA THR A 2 59.07 -54.10 -54.42
C THR A 2 58.93 -52.80 -53.59
N ARG A 3 57.78 -52.74 -52.89
CA ARG A 3 57.56 -52.57 -51.43
C ARG A 3 58.27 -51.43 -50.67
N ASN A 4 57.47 -50.61 -49.98
CA ASN A 4 57.56 -50.23 -48.54
C ASN A 4 56.48 -49.17 -48.23
N ASP A 5 55.55 -49.44 -47.33
CA ASP A 5 55.61 -49.20 -45.87
C ASP A 5 55.68 -47.72 -45.51
N ARG A 6 54.56 -47.16 -45.00
CA ARG A 6 54.42 -46.54 -43.66
C ARG A 6 53.22 -45.59 -43.56
N ASP A 7 52.34 -45.95 -42.63
CA ASP A 7 51.72 -45.13 -41.58
C ASP A 7 51.79 -43.60 -41.70
N ASN A 8 50.62 -42.97 -41.68
CA ASN A 8 50.44 -41.73 -40.92
C ASN A 8 49.00 -41.62 -40.38
N PRO A 9 48.80 -41.37 -39.07
CA PRO A 9 47.50 -41.48 -38.41
C PRO A 9 46.70 -40.16 -38.41
N HIS A 10 45.38 -40.32 -38.54
CA HIS A 10 44.33 -39.55 -37.86
C HIS A 10 44.47 -38.02 -37.79
N GLY A 11 44.16 -37.34 -38.89
CA GLY A 11 43.54 -36.00 -38.85
C GLY A 11 42.02 -36.13 -38.91
N ASN A 12 41.34 -36.22 -37.77
CA ASN A 12 39.89 -36.17 -37.72
C ASN A 12 39.45 -34.70 -37.59
N LEU A 13 39.25 -34.07 -38.76
CA LEU A 13 38.39 -32.91 -38.93
C LEU A 13 36.96 -33.44 -39.11
N GLN A 14 36.17 -33.47 -38.02
CA GLN A 14 34.70 -33.46 -38.10
C GLN A 14 34.26 -32.09 -37.59
N GLU A 15 33.95 -31.18 -38.50
CA GLU A 15 32.59 -30.94 -38.99
C GLU A 15 31.75 -30.19 -37.96
N ASN A 16 31.87 -28.86 -38.04
CA ASN A 16 30.77 -27.94 -37.79
C ASN A 16 29.58 -28.37 -38.64
N LEU A 17 28.43 -28.64 -38.01
CA LEU A 17 27.11 -28.39 -38.60
C LEU A 17 26.01 -28.36 -37.52
N SER A 18 25.32 -27.22 -37.49
CA SER A 18 23.91 -27.04 -37.15
C SER A 18 23.49 -27.08 -35.67
N MET A 19 23.16 -25.93 -35.07
CA MET A 19 21.87 -25.19 -35.15
C MET A 19 20.86 -25.65 -34.09
N TYR A 20 20.47 -24.69 -33.24
CA TYR A 20 19.28 -24.63 -32.40
C TYR A 20 19.06 -25.76 -31.38
N ALA A 21 19.61 -25.58 -30.18
CA ALA A 21 18.98 -26.05 -28.94
C ALA A 21 18.64 -24.83 -28.09
N ALA A 22 17.35 -24.73 -27.77
CA ALA A 22 16.74 -23.64 -27.01
C ALA A 22 17.50 -23.38 -25.69
N THR A 23 17.72 -22.10 -25.40
CA THR A 23 18.15 -21.63 -24.08
C THR A 23 17.09 -22.09 -23.08
N GLN A 24 17.39 -23.13 -22.31
CA GLN A 24 16.57 -23.49 -21.16
C GLN A 24 16.60 -22.29 -20.21
N PRO A 25 15.45 -21.76 -19.75
CA PRO A 25 15.45 -20.76 -18.70
C PRO A 25 16.11 -21.42 -17.48
N THR A 26 17.26 -20.87 -17.09
CA THR A 26 17.94 -21.24 -15.87
C THR A 26 16.94 -21.21 -14.73
N GLU A 27 16.90 -22.32 -13.97
CA GLU A 27 16.18 -22.42 -12.71
C GLU A 27 16.30 -21.11 -11.94
N SER A 28 15.15 -20.46 -11.75
CA SER A 28 14.98 -19.39 -10.79
C SER A 28 15.52 -19.90 -9.45
N THR A 29 16.76 -19.50 -9.15
CA THR A 29 17.34 -19.70 -7.83
C THR A 29 16.48 -18.83 -6.93
N ARG A 30 15.50 -19.46 -6.28
CA ARG A 30 14.69 -18.80 -5.24
C ARG A 30 15.68 -18.20 -4.25
N GLN A 31 15.85 -16.88 -4.31
CA GLN A 31 16.66 -16.18 -3.33
C GLN A 31 15.96 -16.36 -1.99
N HIS A 32 16.58 -17.15 -1.12
CA HIS A 32 16.27 -17.19 0.29
C HIS A 32 16.39 -15.75 0.82
N TRP A 33 15.33 -15.27 1.46
CA TRP A 33 15.29 -13.98 2.12
C TRP A 33 16.28 -14.01 3.31
N ASN A 34 17.37 -13.26 3.22
CA ASN A 34 18.46 -13.23 4.21
C ASN A 34 18.36 -12.02 5.18
N GLY A 35 17.15 -11.69 5.64
CA GLY A 35 16.93 -10.60 6.60
C GLY A 35 17.09 -9.18 6.01
N VAL A 36 16.92 -8.19 6.89
CA VAL A 36 16.99 -6.76 6.56
C VAL A 36 18.40 -6.39 6.11
N ARG A 37 18.54 -6.07 4.83
CA ARG A 37 19.73 -5.38 4.32
C ARG A 37 19.53 -3.89 4.61
N THR A 38 20.30 -3.33 5.54
CA THR A 38 20.49 -1.88 5.62
C THR A 38 21.44 -1.49 4.48
N SER A 39 20.87 -1.31 3.32
CA SER A 39 21.52 -0.68 2.18
C SER A 39 21.78 0.79 2.50
N GLY A 40 22.93 1.29 2.04
CA GLY A 40 23.31 2.68 2.22
C GLY A 40 22.18 3.62 1.79
N THR A 41 22.01 4.71 2.52
CA THR A 41 20.88 5.66 2.49
C THR A 41 20.69 6.43 1.17
N GLY A 42 21.14 5.92 0.02
CA GLY A 42 21.20 6.67 -1.25
C GLY A 42 20.58 6.02 -2.49
N ASP A 43 20.31 4.71 -2.54
CA ASP A 43 20.16 4.02 -3.84
C ASP A 43 18.77 3.42 -4.14
N TYR A 44 17.74 3.67 -3.34
CA TYR A 44 16.38 3.24 -3.72
C TYR A 44 15.65 4.36 -4.44
N PRO A 45 15.25 4.18 -5.71
CA PRO A 45 14.33 5.11 -6.32
C PRO A 45 13.06 5.13 -5.48
N ALA A 46 12.46 6.31 -5.28
CA ALA A 46 11.22 6.45 -4.51
C ALA A 46 10.07 5.57 -5.05
N ALA A 47 10.14 5.19 -6.32
CA ALA A 47 9.28 4.23 -7.00
C ALA A 47 9.54 2.75 -6.60
N SER A 48 10.40 2.48 -5.62
CA SER A 48 10.67 1.13 -5.08
C SER A 48 10.46 1.06 -3.56
N MET A 49 9.93 2.13 -2.96
CA MET A 49 9.73 2.22 -1.51
C MET A 49 8.26 2.03 -1.15
N TRP A 50 8.03 1.28 -0.08
CA TRP A 50 6.75 1.23 0.61
C TRP A 50 6.53 2.51 1.42
N LYS A 51 5.30 3.02 1.46
CA LYS A 51 4.96 4.29 2.13
C LYS A 51 3.77 4.13 3.07
N GLY A 52 3.70 4.99 4.10
CA GLY A 52 2.52 5.15 4.95
C GLY A 52 2.14 3.89 5.73
N THR A 53 3.09 3.16 6.32
CA THR A 53 2.77 1.89 6.98
C THR A 53 1.87 2.06 8.21
N ILE A 54 0.74 1.36 8.25
CA ILE A 54 -0.20 1.30 9.38
C ILE A 54 -0.25 -0.14 9.91
N LEU A 55 -0.08 -0.32 11.22
CA LEU A 55 -0.24 -1.61 11.88
C LEU A 55 -1.65 -1.72 12.48
N GLN A 56 -2.36 -2.79 12.15
CA GLN A 56 -3.63 -3.15 12.76
C GLN A 56 -3.44 -4.42 13.59
N VAL A 57 -3.89 -4.37 14.84
CA VAL A 57 -3.92 -5.54 15.72
C VAL A 57 -5.35 -6.05 15.76
N THR A 58 -5.53 -7.30 15.37
CA THR A 58 -6.83 -7.99 15.50
C THR A 58 -7.18 -8.19 16.98
N PRO A 59 -8.46 -8.35 17.34
CA PRO A 59 -8.84 -8.68 18.72
C PRO A 59 -8.16 -9.94 19.28
N GLN A 60 -7.72 -10.86 18.40
CA GLN A 60 -7.01 -12.08 18.75
C GLN A 60 -5.48 -11.88 18.90
N GLY A 61 -4.98 -10.65 18.74
CA GLY A 61 -3.56 -10.30 18.89
C GLY A 61 -2.71 -10.50 17.65
N TYR A 62 -3.30 -10.83 16.50
CA TYR A 62 -2.57 -10.93 15.24
C TYR A 62 -2.30 -9.55 14.65
N GLU A 63 -1.11 -9.40 14.08
CA GLU A 63 -0.65 -8.18 13.43
C GLU A 63 -0.84 -8.26 11.91
N GLU A 64 -1.44 -7.21 11.38
CA GLU A 64 -1.60 -6.98 9.96
C GLU A 64 -1.06 -5.59 9.63
N SER A 65 -0.11 -5.51 8.69
CA SER A 65 0.45 -4.23 8.25
C SER A 65 -0.13 -3.83 6.90
N PHE A 66 -0.49 -2.56 6.78
CA PHE A 66 -0.95 -1.95 5.54
C PHE A 66 0.09 -0.95 5.07
N ALA A 67 0.33 -0.85 3.76
CA ALA A 67 1.24 0.14 3.20
C ALA A 67 0.91 0.41 1.72
N ILE A 68 1.26 1.60 1.25
CA ILE A 68 1.26 1.91 -0.19
C ILE A 68 2.49 1.25 -0.79
N GLY A 69 2.27 0.42 -1.81
CA GLY A 69 3.30 -0.27 -2.55
C GLY A 69 4.05 0.62 -3.53
N PRO A 70 5.16 0.11 -4.09
CA PRO A 70 5.89 0.77 -5.18
C PRO A 70 5.02 1.07 -6.42
N ASP A 71 3.94 0.32 -6.59
CA ASP A 71 2.95 0.43 -7.65
C ASP A 71 1.85 1.47 -7.37
N GLY A 72 1.87 2.14 -6.21
CA GLY A 72 0.88 3.14 -5.82
C GLY A 72 -0.39 2.56 -5.19
N TYR A 73 -0.50 1.23 -5.07
CA TYR A 73 -1.67 0.58 -4.47
C TYR A 73 -1.50 0.33 -2.98
N VAL A 74 -2.60 0.35 -2.22
CA VAL A 74 -2.61 -0.07 -0.81
C VAL A 74 -2.62 -1.60 -0.73
N TRP A 75 -1.60 -2.16 -0.10
CA TRP A 75 -1.48 -3.58 0.19
C TRP A 75 -1.62 -3.84 1.68
N SER A 76 -2.13 -5.03 1.99
CA SER A 76 -2.12 -5.59 3.33
C SER A 76 -1.22 -6.82 3.42
N TYR A 77 -0.41 -6.90 4.47
CA TYR A 77 0.42 -8.04 4.81
C TYR A 77 -0.02 -8.64 6.15
N GLN A 78 -0.59 -9.83 6.09
CA GLN A 78 -1.02 -10.58 7.25
C GLN A 78 0.11 -11.48 7.74
N THR A 79 0.58 -11.28 8.97
CA THR A 79 1.45 -12.26 9.62
C THR A 79 0.60 -13.48 9.97
N GLY A 80 1.02 -14.67 9.52
CA GLY A 80 0.16 -15.86 9.50
C GLY A 80 -0.40 -16.23 10.87
N GLN A 81 -1.71 -16.48 10.93
CA GLN A 81 -2.40 -17.03 12.11
C GLN A 81 -2.00 -18.47 12.45
N MET A 82 -1.30 -19.17 11.57
CA MET A 82 -0.98 -20.57 11.74
C MET A 82 0.39 -20.75 12.38
N ALA A 83 0.38 -21.19 13.64
CA ALA A 83 1.52 -21.84 14.27
C ALA A 83 2.09 -22.91 13.31
N GLY A 84 3.15 -22.56 12.58
CA GLY A 84 3.89 -23.49 11.72
C GLY A 84 3.97 -23.17 10.22
N SER A 85 3.18 -22.24 9.66
CA SER A 85 3.37 -21.79 8.27
C SER A 85 4.00 -20.40 8.24
N GLY A 86 5.32 -20.34 8.35
CA GLY A 86 6.11 -19.10 8.51
C GLY A 86 6.07 -18.09 7.34
N ALA A 87 5.12 -18.17 6.41
CA ALA A 87 4.96 -17.20 5.34
C ALA A 87 3.68 -16.38 5.57
N GLY A 88 3.82 -15.09 5.84
CA GLY A 88 2.69 -14.15 5.82
C GLY A 88 2.10 -14.01 4.42
N ARG A 89 0.89 -13.43 4.33
CA ARG A 89 0.15 -13.27 3.08
C ARG A 89 0.06 -11.81 2.69
N LEU A 90 0.45 -11.51 1.45
CA LEU A 90 0.27 -10.20 0.84
C LEU A 90 -1.04 -10.17 0.03
N LEU A 91 -1.88 -9.16 0.26
CA LEU A 91 -3.21 -8.99 -0.31
C LEU A 91 -3.38 -7.55 -0.81
N GLY A 92 -3.75 -7.38 -2.08
CA GLY A 92 -4.09 -6.06 -2.63
C GLY A 92 -5.49 -5.64 -2.20
N THR A 93 -5.67 -4.36 -1.85
CA THR A 93 -7.00 -3.78 -1.59
C THR A 93 -7.70 -3.30 -2.86
N GLY A 94 -6.95 -3.11 -3.95
CA GLY A 94 -7.44 -2.50 -5.19
C GLY A 94 -7.55 -0.97 -5.15
N LEU A 95 -7.07 -0.33 -4.07
CA LEU A 95 -7.08 1.13 -3.92
C LEU A 95 -5.73 1.72 -4.31
N GLU A 96 -5.73 2.68 -5.24
CA GLU A 96 -4.61 3.60 -5.49
C GLU A 96 -4.61 4.70 -4.42
N ALA A 97 -3.43 5.12 -3.95
CA ALA A 97 -3.34 6.09 -2.86
C ALA A 97 -2.01 6.87 -2.81
N ASP A 98 -2.13 8.16 -2.48
CA ASP A 98 -1.05 9.00 -1.93
C ASP A 98 -1.07 9.02 -0.40
N ALA A 99 -2.26 8.88 0.19
CA ALA A 99 -2.49 8.78 1.62
C ALA A 99 -3.62 7.80 1.90
N PHE A 100 -3.55 7.07 3.01
CA PHE A 100 -4.63 6.18 3.41
C PHE A 100 -4.71 6.05 4.93
N ALA A 101 -5.85 5.58 5.40
CA ALA A 101 -6.06 5.16 6.78
C ALA A 101 -6.80 3.84 6.81
N VAL A 102 -6.62 3.10 7.90
CA VAL A 102 -7.34 1.85 8.16
C VAL A 102 -7.95 1.93 9.54
N GLY A 103 -9.22 1.58 9.64
CA GLY A 103 -9.94 1.51 10.90
C GLY A 103 -10.81 0.26 10.99
N ARG A 104 -11.11 -0.16 12.22
CA ARG A 104 -12.04 -1.26 12.47
C ARG A 104 -13.41 -0.68 12.84
N ALA A 105 -14.42 -1.02 12.07
CA ALA A 105 -15.79 -0.65 12.34
C ALA A 105 -16.36 -1.47 13.52
N ARG A 106 -17.51 -1.05 14.02
CA ARG A 106 -18.18 -1.64 15.19
C ARG A 106 -18.52 -3.12 15.04
N ASP A 107 -18.86 -3.53 13.83
CA ASP A 107 -19.14 -4.92 13.46
C ASP A 107 -17.87 -5.78 13.34
N GLY A 108 -16.70 -5.18 13.54
CA GLY A 108 -15.41 -5.84 13.45
C GLY A 108 -14.80 -5.82 12.06
N GLN A 109 -15.50 -5.33 11.03
CA GLN A 109 -14.96 -5.26 9.66
C GLN A 109 -13.87 -4.18 9.59
N LEU A 110 -12.78 -4.44 8.88
CA LEU A 110 -11.84 -3.40 8.51
C LEU A 110 -12.39 -2.53 7.38
N VAL A 111 -12.12 -1.24 7.48
CA VAL A 111 -12.40 -0.23 6.45
C VAL A 111 -11.07 0.42 6.09
N VAL A 112 -10.71 0.34 4.81
CA VAL A 112 -9.54 1.05 4.26
C VAL A 112 -10.06 2.25 3.48
N LEU A 113 -9.61 3.44 3.86
CA LEU A 113 -9.94 4.68 3.18
C LEU A 113 -8.67 5.23 2.53
N ALA A 114 -8.68 5.39 1.22
CA ALA A 114 -7.55 5.83 0.40
C ALA A 114 -7.89 7.13 -0.32
N ALA A 115 -6.90 8.01 -0.38
CA ALA A 115 -6.95 9.26 -1.10
C ALA A 115 -5.86 9.28 -2.19
N GLU A 116 -6.27 9.65 -3.40
CA GLU A 116 -5.41 9.84 -4.56
C GLU A 116 -5.82 11.19 -5.18
N ASP A 117 -4.88 12.14 -5.25
CA ASP A 117 -5.17 13.53 -5.63
C ASP A 117 -6.33 14.16 -4.81
N ASP A 118 -7.49 14.35 -5.44
CA ASP A 118 -8.73 14.88 -4.88
C ASP A 118 -9.84 13.83 -4.77
N THR A 119 -9.53 12.58 -5.11
CA THR A 119 -10.48 11.47 -5.07
C THR A 119 -10.30 10.66 -3.79
N LEU A 120 -11.41 10.40 -3.11
CA LEU A 120 -11.46 9.56 -1.92
C LEU A 120 -12.20 8.28 -2.24
N ARG A 121 -11.60 7.12 -1.95
CA ARG A 121 -12.21 5.79 -2.18
C ARG A 121 -12.05 4.92 -0.95
N PHE A 122 -12.94 3.95 -0.78
CA PHE A 122 -12.83 2.97 0.30
C PHE A 122 -13.14 1.56 -0.17
N VAL A 123 -12.62 0.60 0.60
CA VAL A 123 -13.05 -0.79 0.58
C VAL A 123 -13.39 -1.26 2.00
N VAL A 124 -14.26 -2.26 2.09
CA VAL A 124 -14.66 -2.90 3.34
C VAL A 124 -14.25 -4.38 3.29
N GLU A 125 -13.81 -4.91 4.43
CA GLU A 125 -13.57 -6.33 4.60
C GLU A 125 -14.88 -7.12 4.58
N VAL A 126 -15.07 -7.98 3.58
CA VAL A 126 -16.30 -8.76 3.36
C VAL A 126 -16.07 -10.28 3.35
N GLY A 127 -14.82 -10.73 3.42
CA GLY A 127 -14.48 -12.15 3.34
C GLY A 127 -13.02 -12.43 3.69
N GLU A 128 -12.45 -13.47 3.08
CA GLU A 128 -11.07 -13.89 3.31
C GLU A 128 -10.30 -14.07 2.01
N GLY A 129 -8.97 -13.99 2.13
CA GLY A 129 -8.05 -14.24 1.04
C GLY A 129 -8.21 -13.30 -0.15
N ALA A 130 -8.34 -13.86 -1.36
CA ALA A 130 -8.38 -13.07 -2.60
C ALA A 130 -9.70 -12.30 -2.77
N SER A 131 -10.76 -12.72 -2.08
CA SER A 131 -12.09 -12.09 -2.10
C SER A 131 -12.38 -11.37 -0.78
N ARG A 132 -11.32 -10.93 -0.09
CA ARG A 132 -11.45 -10.30 1.23
C ARG A 132 -12.06 -8.91 1.17
N TRP A 133 -11.72 -8.14 0.15
CA TRP A 133 -12.13 -6.74 0.03
C TRP A 133 -13.35 -6.62 -0.88
N SER A 134 -14.24 -5.69 -0.56
CA SER A 134 -15.27 -5.24 -1.49
C SER A 134 -14.62 -4.59 -2.72
N GLU A 135 -15.41 -4.39 -3.77
CA GLU A 135 -15.02 -3.48 -4.84
C GLU A 135 -14.75 -2.06 -4.28
N PRO A 136 -13.77 -1.32 -4.84
CA PRO A 136 -13.54 0.08 -4.50
C PRO A 136 -14.78 0.93 -4.73
N GLN A 137 -15.13 1.74 -3.73
CA GLN A 137 -16.26 2.66 -3.79
C GLN A 137 -15.76 4.09 -3.62
N GLU A 138 -16.23 5.00 -4.48
CA GLU A 138 -15.91 6.41 -4.38
C GLU A 138 -16.73 7.08 -3.28
N GLN A 139 -16.07 7.94 -2.51
CA GLN A 139 -16.67 8.74 -1.45
C GLN A 139 -16.62 10.22 -1.84
N PRO A 140 -17.77 10.85 -2.13
CA PRO A 140 -17.83 12.27 -2.41
C PRO A 140 -17.33 13.09 -1.21
N LEU A 141 -16.46 14.06 -1.49
CA LEU A 141 -16.00 15.05 -0.52
C LEU A 141 -17.09 16.11 -0.29
N PRO A 142 -17.25 16.64 0.94
CA PRO A 142 -18.31 17.60 1.27
C PRO A 142 -18.01 19.03 0.80
N PHE A 143 -16.92 19.24 0.06
CA PHE A 143 -16.44 20.54 -0.39
C PHE A 143 -16.09 20.51 -1.88
N ARG A 144 -15.98 21.70 -2.46
CA ARG A 144 -15.54 21.92 -3.84
C ARG A 144 -14.57 23.08 -3.87
N GLY A 145 -13.46 22.92 -4.58
CA GLY A 145 -12.42 23.94 -4.75
C GLY A 145 -11.77 23.83 -6.11
N THR A 146 -11.08 24.88 -6.55
CA THR A 146 -10.39 24.92 -7.87
C THR A 146 -9.12 24.09 -7.89
N ALA A 147 -8.46 23.93 -6.74
CA ALA A 147 -7.38 22.98 -6.54
C ALA A 147 -7.52 22.41 -5.13
N VAL A 148 -7.69 21.10 -5.06
CA VAL A 148 -7.85 20.32 -3.84
C VAL A 148 -6.76 19.27 -3.85
N ARG A 149 -6.09 19.09 -2.70
CA ARG A 149 -5.23 17.94 -2.47
C ARG A 149 -5.53 17.39 -1.09
N ILE A 150 -5.75 16.08 -1.00
CA ILE A 150 -5.82 15.40 0.28
C ILE A 150 -4.39 15.13 0.75
N GLU A 151 -4.00 15.70 1.89
CA GLU A 151 -2.64 15.55 2.43
C GLU A 151 -2.50 14.35 3.35
N ARG A 152 -3.54 14.09 4.15
CA ARG A 152 -3.57 13.01 5.15
C ARG A 152 -4.99 12.49 5.31
N VAL A 153 -5.06 11.22 5.66
CA VAL A 153 -6.27 10.55 6.10
C VAL A 153 -5.94 9.90 7.44
N PHE A 154 -6.82 10.06 8.42
CA PHE A 154 -6.73 9.47 9.75
C PHE A 154 -7.96 8.60 10.00
N ALA A 155 -7.79 7.56 10.80
CA ALA A 155 -8.89 6.71 11.27
C ALA A 155 -8.75 6.54 12.78
N GLU A 156 -9.85 6.73 13.51
CA GLU A 156 -9.87 6.61 14.96
C GLU A 156 -11.16 5.90 15.43
N PRO A 157 -11.06 4.75 16.10
CA PRO A 157 -12.21 4.13 16.75
C PRO A 157 -12.47 4.81 18.10
N TRP A 158 -13.67 5.38 18.29
CA TRP A 158 -14.06 6.02 19.55
C TRP A 158 -15.52 5.77 19.89
N GLY A 159 -15.82 5.43 21.14
CA GLY A 159 -17.20 5.22 21.59
C GLY A 159 -17.96 4.09 20.86
N GLY A 160 -17.24 3.15 20.25
CA GLY A 160 -17.81 2.09 19.42
C GLY A 160 -18.15 2.51 17.99
N GLU A 161 -17.84 3.75 17.61
CA GLU A 161 -17.96 4.26 16.25
C GLU A 161 -16.57 4.36 15.61
N LEU A 162 -16.51 4.33 14.27
CA LEU A 162 -15.28 4.58 13.53
C LEU A 162 -15.33 5.96 12.90
N TYR A 163 -14.38 6.81 13.27
CA TYR A 163 -14.23 8.15 12.72
C TYR A 163 -13.08 8.20 11.73
N PHE A 164 -13.22 9.08 10.75
CA PHE A 164 -12.15 9.46 9.84
C PHE A 164 -11.96 10.96 9.88
N ALA A 165 -10.71 11.39 9.72
CA ALA A 165 -10.41 12.78 9.45
C ALA A 165 -9.56 12.92 8.19
N ILE A 166 -9.89 13.91 7.37
CA ILE A 166 -9.27 14.15 6.08
C ILE A 166 -8.67 15.55 6.13
N LEU A 167 -7.34 15.64 6.08
CA LEU A 167 -6.62 16.91 6.00
C LEU A 167 -6.50 17.30 4.53
N VAL A 168 -7.02 18.47 4.20
CA VAL A 168 -7.16 18.93 2.82
C VAL A 168 -6.49 20.28 2.66
N ARG A 169 -5.60 20.38 1.67
CA ARG A 169 -5.08 21.67 1.21
C ARG A 169 -5.92 22.14 0.03
N MET A 170 -6.37 23.39 0.10
CA MET A 170 -7.13 24.05 -0.96
C MET A 170 -6.53 25.40 -1.32
N VAL A 171 -6.58 25.77 -2.59
CA VAL A 171 -6.25 27.13 -3.04
C VAL A 171 -7.54 27.93 -3.19
N ASN A 172 -7.63 29.07 -2.51
CA ASN A 172 -8.81 29.93 -2.60
C ASN A 172 -8.79 30.79 -3.88
N ALA A 173 -9.88 31.55 -4.11
CA ALA A 173 -10.01 32.42 -5.28
C ALA A 173 -8.92 33.51 -5.41
N HIS A 174 -8.15 33.77 -4.36
CA HIS A 174 -7.07 34.75 -4.32
C HIS A 174 -5.68 34.08 -4.43
N GLY A 175 -5.62 32.77 -4.73
CA GLY A 175 -4.36 32.04 -4.83
C GLY A 175 -3.72 31.69 -3.48
N ARG A 176 -4.41 31.93 -2.36
CA ARG A 176 -3.89 31.59 -1.03
C ARG A 176 -4.22 30.13 -0.70
N GLU A 177 -3.20 29.38 -0.31
CA GLU A 177 -3.36 28.05 0.26
C GLU A 177 -4.03 28.11 1.64
N MET A 178 -4.98 27.22 1.85
CA MET A 178 -5.72 27.04 3.09
C MET A 178 -5.72 25.55 3.43
N CYS A 179 -5.66 25.23 4.72
CA CYS A 179 -5.71 23.86 5.20
C CYS A 179 -6.97 23.66 6.05
N PHE A 180 -7.70 22.58 5.78
CA PHE A 180 -8.93 22.23 6.47
C PHE A 180 -8.89 20.77 6.88
N LEU A 181 -9.37 20.49 8.09
CA LEU A 181 -9.65 19.13 8.51
C LEU A 181 -11.14 18.89 8.46
N TRP A 182 -11.53 17.85 7.73
CA TRP A 182 -12.91 17.39 7.68
C TRP A 182 -13.03 16.11 8.48
N ASP A 183 -13.99 16.06 9.38
CA ASP A 183 -14.34 14.86 10.12
C ASP A 183 -15.51 14.14 9.44
N ALA A 184 -15.48 12.82 9.51
CA ALA A 184 -16.55 11.96 9.08
C ALA A 184 -16.73 10.77 10.01
N THR A 185 -17.96 10.27 10.08
CA THR A 185 -18.27 9.01 10.77
C THR A 185 -18.60 7.93 9.75
N TRP A 186 -18.05 6.73 9.94
CA TRP A 186 -18.43 5.55 9.17
C TRP A 186 -19.84 5.11 9.54
N ASN A 187 -20.72 4.95 8.55
CA ASN A 187 -22.13 4.56 8.78
C ASN A 187 -22.47 3.13 8.30
N GLY A 188 -21.46 2.32 7.98
CA GLY A 188 -21.63 0.98 7.41
C GLY A 188 -21.74 0.92 5.89
N ARG A 189 -21.96 2.05 5.22
CA ARG A 189 -22.05 2.15 3.74
C ARG A 189 -21.10 3.16 3.12
N GLY A 190 -20.52 4.03 3.93
CA GLY A 190 -19.67 5.13 3.49
C GLY A 190 -19.42 6.11 4.64
N LEU A 191 -18.88 7.26 4.29
CA LEU A 191 -18.58 8.34 5.22
C LEU A 191 -19.73 9.36 5.29
N SER A 192 -20.13 9.70 6.51
CA SER A 192 -21.01 10.82 6.80
C SER A 192 -20.18 11.99 7.31
N PHE A 193 -19.88 12.95 6.43
CA PHE A 193 -19.10 14.12 6.78
C PHE A 193 -19.88 15.12 7.62
N ALA A 194 -19.18 15.85 8.49
CA ALA A 194 -19.73 17.07 9.08
C ALA A 194 -20.00 18.13 8.00
N LYS A 195 -20.90 19.07 8.32
CA LYS A 195 -21.31 20.15 7.40
C LYS A 195 -20.25 21.24 7.25
N THR A 196 -19.34 21.35 8.20
CA THR A 196 -18.28 22.35 8.25
C THR A 196 -16.98 21.67 8.64
N PRO A 197 -15.82 22.19 8.20
CA PRO A 197 -14.54 21.73 8.71
C PRO A 197 -14.48 21.81 10.24
N VAL A 198 -13.62 20.99 10.84
CA VAL A 198 -13.32 21.00 12.26
C VAL A 198 -12.83 22.40 12.64
N ASP A 199 -13.53 23.04 13.58
CA ASP A 199 -13.08 24.28 14.20
C ASP A 199 -11.92 23.94 15.14
N TRP A 200 -10.71 24.37 14.82
CA TRP A 200 -9.51 24.06 15.60
C TRP A 200 -9.59 24.48 17.07
N ALA A 201 -10.35 25.52 17.39
CA ALA A 201 -10.53 25.97 18.78
C ALA A 201 -11.50 25.08 19.58
N ARG A 202 -12.28 24.25 18.89
CA ARG A 202 -13.40 23.48 19.44
C ARG A 202 -13.46 22.04 18.93
N GLY A 203 -12.42 21.61 18.20
CA GLY A 203 -12.39 20.35 17.51
C GLY A 203 -12.39 19.19 18.49
N ASN A 204 -12.73 18.00 17.99
CA ASN A 204 -12.61 16.81 18.82
C ASN A 204 -11.15 16.67 19.29
N VAL A 205 -10.97 16.59 20.61
CA VAL A 205 -9.66 16.62 21.27
C VAL A 205 -8.71 15.56 20.67
N PHE A 206 -9.24 14.39 20.34
CA PHE A 206 -8.44 13.29 19.77
C PHE A 206 -7.84 13.63 18.39
N TRP A 207 -8.47 14.46 17.55
CA TRP A 207 -7.87 14.88 16.29
C TRP A 207 -6.73 15.88 16.48
N LEU A 208 -6.87 16.77 17.47
CA LEU A 208 -5.81 17.71 17.82
C LEU A 208 -4.58 16.97 18.39
N GLU A 209 -4.82 15.99 19.25
CA GLU A 209 -3.78 15.10 19.77
C GLU A 209 -3.09 14.34 18.64
N ARG A 210 -3.87 13.72 17.74
CA ARG A 210 -3.33 12.96 16.61
C ARG A 210 -2.45 13.79 15.68
N MET A 211 -2.88 15.00 15.35
CA MET A 211 -2.07 15.91 14.53
C MET A 211 -0.80 16.37 15.25
N ALA A 212 -0.88 16.60 16.57
CA ALA A 212 0.29 16.97 17.36
C ALA A 212 1.32 15.84 17.40
N GLU A 213 0.88 14.58 17.51
CA GLU A 213 1.75 13.39 17.42
C GLU A 213 2.46 13.32 16.07
N GLU A 214 1.78 13.68 14.98
CA GLU A 214 2.38 13.71 13.64
C GLU A 214 3.18 14.98 13.33
N GLY A 215 3.28 15.92 14.29
CA GLY A 215 4.02 17.17 14.12
C GLY A 215 3.41 18.09 13.06
N ILE A 216 2.11 17.94 12.78
CA ILE A 216 1.40 18.73 11.77
C ILE A 216 1.08 20.10 12.40
N ALA A 217 1.90 21.10 12.07
CA ALA A 217 1.62 22.48 12.39
C ALA A 217 0.72 23.10 11.32
N ILE A 218 -0.41 23.69 11.74
CA ILE A 218 -1.33 24.38 10.84
C ILE A 218 -1.22 25.88 11.15
N ASN A 219 -0.72 26.64 10.17
CA ASN A 219 -0.53 28.10 10.25
C ASN A 219 -1.76 28.87 9.74
#